data_AF-A0A7S2EX29-F1
#
_entry.id   AF-A0A7S2EX29-F1
#
_cell.length_a   1.000
_cell.length_b   1.000
_cell.length_c   1.000
_cell.angle_alpha   90.00
_cell.angle_beta   90.00
_cell.angle_gamma   90.00
#
_symmetry.space_group_name_H-M   'P 1'
#
loop_
_entity.id
_entity.type
_entity.pdbx_description
1 polymer ?
#
loop_
_entity_poly.entity_id
_entity_poly.type
_entity_poly.pdbx_seq_one_letter_code
_entity_poly.pdbx_strand_id
1 'polypeptide(L)'
;GNPTMPSLAKIAYNYQIAPMVAEEEAFDVYLVDGRYRVACACVAFLHAIQRGGDLERVRVGIHDNDRSEYHVFTEVADVVVNAKKLWVYRLKSTTSEEDLLDLWKRYAENRS
;
A
#
# COMPACT_ATOMS: atom_id res chain seq x y z
N GLY A 1 -3.78 17.52 -8.53
CA GLY A 1 -3.04 18.19 -9.62
C GLY A 1 -2.11 17.19 -10.27
N ASN A 2 -2.21 16.99 -11.58
CA ASN A 2 -1.26 16.17 -12.33
C ASN A 2 -0.15 17.10 -12.86
N PRO A 3 1.11 16.93 -12.45
CA PRO A 3 2.22 17.65 -13.08
C PRO A 3 2.31 17.24 -14.55
N THR A 4 2.37 18.23 -15.44
CA THR A 4 2.48 18.04 -16.90
C THR A 4 3.92 18.08 -17.41
N MET A 5 4.91 18.30 -16.52
CA MET A 5 6.32 18.34 -16.89
C MET A 5 6.95 16.94 -16.87
N PRO A 6 7.57 16.46 -17.98
CA PRO A 6 8.21 15.15 -18.07
C PRO A 6 9.37 14.94 -17.10
N SER A 7 10.13 16.00 -16.77
CA SER A 7 11.22 15.96 -15.78
C SER A 7 10.73 15.81 -14.33
N LEU A 8 9.44 16.09 -14.09
CA LEU A 8 8.73 15.83 -12.84
C LEU A 8 7.89 14.56 -12.92
N ALA A 9 8.20 13.64 -13.84
CA ALA A 9 7.80 12.24 -13.73
C ALA A 9 8.46 11.66 -12.47
N LYS A 10 7.91 12.04 -11.32
CA LYS A 10 8.33 11.67 -9.97
C LYS A 10 8.56 10.18 -10.01
N ILE A 11 9.84 9.83 -9.88
CA ILE A 11 10.34 8.46 -9.81
C ILE A 11 9.33 7.68 -8.95
N ALA A 12 8.72 6.61 -9.49
CA ALA A 12 7.63 5.91 -8.80
C ALA A 12 8.04 5.51 -7.37
N TYR A 13 9.31 5.16 -7.18
CA TYR A 13 9.96 4.94 -5.89
C TYR A 13 9.83 6.13 -4.91
N ASN A 14 9.94 7.37 -5.38
CA ASN A 14 9.78 8.56 -4.54
C ASN A 14 8.35 8.76 -4.05
N TYR A 15 7.36 8.19 -4.72
CA TYR A 15 5.96 8.27 -4.27
C TYR A 15 5.59 7.12 -3.34
N GLN A 16 6.12 5.93 -3.58
CA GLN A 16 5.74 4.73 -2.86
C GLN A 16 6.57 4.53 -1.59
N ILE A 17 7.89 4.76 -1.68
CA ILE A 17 8.86 4.34 -0.66
C ILE A 17 9.38 5.54 0.14
N ALA A 18 9.71 6.65 -0.52
CA ALA A 18 10.33 7.79 0.17
C ALA A 18 9.53 8.33 1.37
N PRO A 19 8.18 8.41 1.34
CA PRO A 19 7.42 8.84 2.52
C PRO A 19 7.58 7.89 3.71
N MET A 20 7.76 6.59 3.48
CA MET A 20 7.90 5.58 4.54
C MET A 20 9.34 5.51 5.06
N VAL A 21 10.35 5.76 4.23
CA VAL A 21 11.76 5.75 4.65
C VAL A 21 12.06 6.81 5.71
N ALA A 22 11.37 7.95 5.65
CA ALA A 22 11.54 9.05 6.60
C ALA A 22 10.92 8.77 7.98
N GLU A 23 10.03 7.79 8.08
CA GLU A 23 9.31 7.47 9.32
C GLU A 23 10.07 6.37 10.09
N GLU A 24 10.31 6.60 11.37
CA GLU A 24 11.13 5.71 12.21
C GLU A 24 10.35 4.58 12.85
N GLU A 25 9.05 4.78 13.08
CA GLU A 25 8.16 3.85 13.78
C GLU A 25 7.03 3.35 12.87
N ALA A 26 6.58 2.12 13.10
CA ALA A 26 5.38 1.61 12.45
C ALA A 26 4.14 2.38 12.92
N PHE A 27 3.24 2.68 11.97
CA PHE A 27 1.91 3.19 12.30
C PHE A 27 0.93 2.05 12.59
N ASP A 28 -0.02 2.28 13.49
CA ASP A 28 -1.19 1.41 13.64
C ASP A 28 -2.13 1.50 12.42
N VAL A 29 -2.14 2.65 11.72
CA VAL A 29 -3.02 2.90 10.57
C VAL A 29 -2.26 3.60 9.44
N TYR A 30 -2.37 3.05 8.23
CA TYR A 30 -1.87 3.63 6.98
C TYR A 30 -3.06 3.96 6.07
N LEU A 31 -3.04 5.12 5.43
CA LEU A 31 -4.06 5.51 4.46
C LEU A 31 -3.45 5.71 3.07
N VAL A 32 -3.95 4.96 2.10
CA VAL A 32 -3.55 5.00 0.70
C VAL A 32 -4.65 5.65 -0.14
N ASP A 33 -4.50 6.95 -0.38
CA ASP A 33 -5.39 7.75 -1.23
C ASP A 33 -4.62 8.58 -2.27
N GLY A 34 -3.60 7.96 -2.86
CA GLY A 34 -2.72 8.56 -3.85
C GLY A 34 -2.70 7.80 -5.17
N ARG A 35 -1.59 7.95 -5.90
CA ARG A 35 -1.26 7.10 -7.06
C ARG A 35 -0.63 5.79 -6.57
N TYR A 36 -0.63 4.79 -7.45
CA TYR A 36 0.03 3.49 -7.21
C TYR A 36 -0.50 2.77 -5.98
N ARG A 37 -1.84 2.73 -5.81
CA ARG A 37 -2.47 2.33 -4.55
C ARG A 37 -2.04 0.95 -4.06
N VAL A 38 -2.05 -0.06 -4.94
CA VAL A 38 -1.62 -1.43 -4.58
C VAL A 38 -0.15 -1.43 -4.13
N ALA A 39 0.73 -0.76 -4.88
CA ALA A 39 2.15 -0.68 -4.53
C ALA A 39 2.37 0.05 -3.19
N CYS A 40 1.74 1.21 -2.99
CA CYS A 40 1.81 1.94 -1.72
C CYS A 40 1.28 1.12 -0.54
N ALA A 41 0.21 0.33 -0.75
CA ALA A 41 -0.32 -0.56 0.29
C ALA A 41 0.63 -1.71 0.62
N CYS A 42 1.36 -2.24 -0.37
CA CYS A 42 2.43 -3.21 -0.12
C CYS A 42 3.57 -2.59 0.71
N VAL A 43 4.01 -1.38 0.34
CA VAL A 43 5.07 -0.67 1.08
C VAL A 43 4.64 -0.34 2.51
N ALA A 44 3.36 -0.02 2.74
CA ALA A 44 2.84 0.22 4.08
C ALA A 44 3.02 -1.00 5.01
N PHE A 45 2.69 -2.21 4.54
CA PHE A 45 2.94 -3.42 5.32
C PHE A 45 4.42 -3.75 5.46
N LEU A 46 5.22 -3.61 4.39
CA LEU A 46 6.67 -3.82 4.46
C LEU A 46 7.33 -2.86 5.47
N HIS A 47 6.90 -1.60 5.50
CA HIS A 47 7.34 -0.62 6.49
C HIS A 47 6.95 -1.06 7.91
N ALA A 48 5.69 -1.46 8.13
CA ALA A 48 5.24 -1.95 9.43
C ALA A 48 6.07 -3.14 9.92
N ILE A 49 6.35 -4.11 9.03
CA ILE A 49 7.18 -5.29 9.34
C ILE A 49 8.61 -4.84 9.70
N GLN A 50 9.24 -4.03 8.86
CA GLN A 50 10.61 -3.57 9.04
C GLN A 50 10.79 -2.82 10.37
N ARG A 51 9.78 -2.06 10.80
CA ARG A 51 9.81 -1.29 12.06
C ARG A 51 9.29 -2.07 13.28
N GLY A 52 8.98 -3.36 13.13
CA GLY A 52 8.54 -4.21 14.24
C GLY A 52 7.13 -3.90 14.74
N GLY A 53 6.26 -3.40 13.88
CA GLY A 53 4.86 -3.12 14.19
C GLY A 53 4.05 -4.39 14.50
N ASP A 54 3.07 -4.26 15.38
CA ASP A 54 2.14 -5.34 15.71
C ASP A 54 1.14 -5.54 14.56
N LEU A 55 1.39 -6.54 13.72
CA LEU A 55 0.60 -6.82 12.51
C LEU A 55 -0.87 -7.17 12.80
N GLU A 56 -1.20 -7.62 14.01
CA GLU A 56 -2.60 -7.83 14.39
C GLU A 56 -3.36 -6.51 14.57
N ARG A 57 -2.65 -5.42 14.89
CA ARG A 57 -3.19 -4.07 15.04
C ARG A 57 -3.11 -3.24 13.76
N VAL A 58 -2.06 -3.44 12.95
CA VAL A 58 -1.83 -2.65 11.74
C VAL A 58 -3.01 -2.74 10.76
N ARG A 59 -3.49 -1.58 10.30
CA ARG A 59 -4.54 -1.48 9.28
C ARG A 59 -4.08 -0.62 8.12
N VAL A 60 -4.34 -1.08 6.89
CA VAL A 60 -4.07 -0.32 5.67
C VAL A 60 -5.40 -0.03 4.98
N GLY A 61 -5.79 1.24 4.91
CA GLY A 61 -6.97 1.69 4.18
C GLY A 61 -6.62 2.04 2.73
N ILE A 62 -7.34 1.48 1.76
CA ILE A 62 -7.23 1.83 0.35
C ILE A 62 -8.52 2.54 -0.08
N HIS A 63 -8.38 3.77 -0.57
CA HIS A 63 -9.50 4.56 -1.08
C HIS A 63 -9.77 4.30 -2.58
N ASP A 64 -10.98 4.62 -3.07
CA ASP A 64 -11.52 4.24 -4.39
C ASP A 64 -11.45 2.72 -4.68
N ASN A 65 -11.60 1.90 -3.65
CA ASN A 65 -11.52 0.44 -3.71
C ASN A 65 -12.80 -0.25 -4.25
N ASP A 66 -13.77 0.52 -4.70
CA ASP A 66 -14.84 0.06 -5.58
C ASP A 66 -14.33 -0.30 -6.99
N ARG A 67 -13.08 0.08 -7.33
CA ARG A 67 -12.39 -0.36 -8.55
C ARG A 67 -11.81 -1.76 -8.40
N SER A 68 -12.16 -2.66 -9.30
CA SER A 68 -11.77 -4.07 -9.25
C SER A 68 -10.26 -4.31 -9.39
N GLU A 69 -9.53 -3.39 -10.03
CA GLU A 69 -8.07 -3.46 -10.18
C GLU A 69 -7.32 -3.48 -8.84
N TYR A 70 -7.91 -2.96 -7.76
CA TYR A 70 -7.30 -2.97 -6.43
C TYR A 70 -7.67 -4.22 -5.61
N HIS A 71 -8.62 -5.03 -6.08
CA HIS A 71 -9.06 -6.25 -5.37
C HIS A 71 -7.99 -7.33 -5.37
N VAL A 72 -6.98 -7.23 -6.23
CA VAL A 72 -5.75 -8.04 -6.19
C VAL A 72 -5.09 -8.02 -4.80
N PHE A 73 -5.28 -6.95 -4.03
CA PHE A 73 -4.71 -6.84 -2.69
C PHE A 73 -5.28 -7.88 -1.71
N THR A 74 -6.43 -8.48 -2.03
CA THR A 74 -6.98 -9.63 -1.28
C THR A 74 -6.15 -10.90 -1.41
N GLU A 75 -5.17 -10.97 -2.32
CA GLU A 75 -4.19 -12.07 -2.38
C GLU A 75 -3.36 -12.12 -1.07
N VAL A 76 -2.95 -10.95 -0.56
CA VAL A 76 -2.00 -10.80 0.55
C VAL A 76 -2.63 -10.30 1.86
N ALA A 77 -3.84 -9.74 1.80
CA ALA A 77 -4.49 -9.14 2.97
C ALA A 77 -5.98 -9.49 3.04
N ASP A 78 -6.51 -9.58 4.25
CA ASP A 78 -7.94 -9.78 4.52
C ASP A 78 -8.65 -8.42 4.61
N VAL A 79 -9.86 -8.35 4.05
CA VAL A 79 -10.73 -7.18 4.20
C VAL A 79 -11.37 -7.21 5.59
N VAL A 80 -11.08 -6.20 6.41
CA VAL A 80 -11.65 -6.03 7.75
C VAL A 80 -12.85 -5.08 7.73
N VAL A 81 -12.80 -4.05 6.88
CA VAL A 81 -13.92 -3.13 6.65
C VAL A 81 -14.10 -2.93 5.15
N ASN A 82 -15.34 -3.03 4.68
CA ASN A 82 -15.74 -2.71 3.33
C ASN A 82 -16.77 -1.58 3.36
N ALA A 83 -16.35 -0.35 3.05
CA ALA A 83 -17.21 0.82 3.10
C ALA A 83 -17.16 1.57 1.76
N LYS A 84 -18.09 1.26 0.84
CA LYS A 84 -18.23 1.85 -0.51
C LYS A 84 -16.89 2.02 -1.24
N LYS A 85 -16.20 3.15 -1.04
CA LYS A 85 -14.92 3.50 -1.66
C LYS A 85 -13.69 3.22 -0.79
N LEU A 86 -13.82 3.12 0.52
CA LEU A 86 -12.70 2.87 1.42
C LEU A 86 -12.79 1.43 1.94
N TRP A 87 -11.79 0.63 1.63
CA TRP A 87 -11.67 -0.71 2.20
C TRP A 87 -10.46 -0.73 3.13
N VAL A 88 -10.61 -1.35 4.28
CA VAL A 88 -9.55 -1.48 5.29
C VAL A 88 -9.10 -2.92 5.35
N TYR A 89 -7.80 -3.10 5.27
CA TYR A 89 -7.14 -4.38 5.18
C TYR A 89 -6.30 -4.65 6.44
N ARG A 90 -6.19 -5.94 6.78
CA ARG A 90 -5.19 -6.49 7.70
C ARG A 90 -4.38 -7.54 6.96
N LEU A 91 -3.06 -7.60 7.19
CA LEU A 91 -2.21 -8.61 6.55
C LEU A 91 -2.66 -10.02 6.97
N LYS A 92 -2.66 -10.97 6.04
CA LYS A 92 -2.93 -12.37 6.39
C LYS A 92 -1.77 -12.92 7.21
N SER A 93 -2.07 -13.80 8.16
CA SER A 93 -1.04 -14.51 8.93
C SER A 93 -0.19 -15.46 8.07
N THR A 94 -0.66 -15.81 6.87
CA THR A 94 0.04 -16.68 5.91
C THR A 94 0.89 -15.91 4.90
N THR A 95 0.81 -14.58 4.88
CA THR A 95 1.51 -13.76 3.89
C THR A 95 2.92 -13.45 4.36
N SER A 96 3.89 -13.71 3.49
CA SER A 96 5.31 -13.41 3.70
C SER A 96 5.70 -12.02 3.16
N GLU A 97 6.88 -11.56 3.55
CA GLU A 97 7.49 -10.35 2.96
C GLU A 97 7.73 -10.50 1.45
N GLU A 98 8.03 -11.71 0.98
CA GLU A 98 8.26 -12.00 -0.44
C GLU A 98 6.97 -11.86 -1.26
N ASP A 99 5.83 -12.31 -0.73
CA ASP A 99 4.51 -12.15 -1.38
C ASP A 99 4.17 -10.65 -1.57
N LEU A 100 4.44 -9.83 -0.56
CA LEU A 100 4.26 -8.37 -0.62
C LEU A 100 5.21 -7.74 -1.64
N LEU A 101 6.48 -8.15 -1.65
CA LEU A 101 7.47 -7.66 -2.60
C LEU A 101 7.09 -8.01 -4.05
N ASP A 102 6.59 -9.22 -4.29
CA ASP A 102 6.20 -9.67 -5.62
C ASP A 102 4.91 -9.01 -6.11
N LEU A 103 3.93 -8.78 -5.22
CA LEU A 103 2.78 -7.95 -5.55
C LEU A 103 3.19 -6.50 -5.83
N TRP A 104 4.11 -5.93 -5.03
CA TRP A 104 4.64 -4.60 -5.27
C TRP A 104 5.31 -4.50 -6.65
N LYS A 105 6.20 -5.43 -7.02
CA LYS A 105 6.85 -5.45 -8.35
C LYS A 105 5.83 -5.49 -9.50
N ARG A 106 4.76 -6.28 -9.37
CA ARG A 106 3.66 -6.36 -10.37
C ARG A 106 2.94 -5.03 -10.58
N TYR A 107 2.88 -4.17 -9.55
CA TYR A 107 2.11 -2.92 -9.57
C TYR A 107 2.94 -1.64 -9.39
N ALA A 108 4.27 -1.74 -9.30
CA ALA A 108 5.16 -0.61 -9.03
C ALA A 108 5.06 0.51 -10.08
N GLU A 109 4.70 0.16 -11.32
CA GLU A 109 4.49 1.13 -12.39
C GLU A 109 3.00 1.45 -12.65
N ASN A 110 2.09 0.77 -11.96
CA ASN A 110 0.66 0.92 -12.15
C ASN A 110 0.13 2.18 -11.43
N ARG A 111 -0.22 3.21 -12.20
CA ARG A 111 -0.65 4.53 -11.71
C ARG A 111 -2.14 4.65 -11.40
N SER A 112 -2.91 3.59 -11.66
CA SER A 112 -4.37 3.66 -11.74
C SER A 112 -5.02 4.13 -10.44
#